data_AF-A0A1H0G4W7-F1
#
_entry.id   AF-A0A1H0G4W7-F1
#
_cell.length_a   1.000
_cell.length_b   1.000
_cell.length_c   1.000
_cell.angle_alpha   90.00
_cell.angle_beta   90.00
_cell.angle_gamma   90.00
#
_symmetry.space_group_name_H-M   'P 1'
#
loop_
_entity.id
_entity.type
_entity.pdbx_description
1 polymer ?
#
loop_
_entity_poly.entity_id
_entity_poly.type
_entity_poly.pdbx_seq_one_letter_code
_entity_poly.pdbx_strand_id
1 'polypeptide(L)'
;MNNREKKQRIFNLFSQNLEWVKEHPDVNFVPDFSDGYICPLCFDPFFAEDLLHTAKNPLTLEDVPPVSLGGKPLTLTCKSCNSKSGHELDVHLLNVLLENDSKSFLPGSNSRASFEINGRKVNGSVIIDKDGKLVLNVEPKISNPAHSKFFLDKMSPKTVSTYSPVFGFTKPLEWTSPTFTLNVNRIYNQRRADVALLRIAYLLAYANLGNGFLINGGLYKVREQILNPEKNILGNVFWIKTEFPKALEGINIISQPQELQSFLVIFNLKTKSISRQFAIVLPGPSKPSVDVYKFIEEHLCVGDGSGSFDFMVEHIPQIDHLKTKEYAYSSYIFWQRYTHPDYKPNLKPKE
;
A
#
# COMPACT_ATOMS: atom_id res chain seq x y z
N MET A 1 -9.54 18.36 -18.22
CA MET A 1 -10.68 18.15 -17.30
C MET A 1 -10.26 18.66 -15.94
N ASN A 2 -10.96 19.64 -15.39
CA ASN A 2 -10.66 20.18 -14.05
C ASN A 2 -11.14 19.22 -12.95
N ASN A 3 -10.75 19.46 -11.69
CA ASN A 3 -11.11 18.58 -10.57
C ASN A 3 -12.63 18.48 -10.34
N ARG A 4 -13.39 19.53 -10.63
CA ARG A 4 -14.86 19.54 -10.46
C ARG A 4 -15.53 18.62 -11.47
N GLU A 5 -15.17 18.74 -12.74
CA GLU A 5 -15.64 17.85 -13.81
C GLU A 5 -15.28 16.39 -13.54
N LYS A 6 -14.07 16.14 -13.01
CA LYS A 6 -13.62 14.80 -12.64
C LYS A 6 -14.48 14.19 -11.53
N LYS A 7 -14.74 14.96 -10.46
CA LYS A 7 -15.62 14.53 -9.37
C LYS A 7 -17.02 14.22 -9.88
N GLN A 8 -17.61 15.11 -10.67
CA GLN A 8 -18.94 14.90 -11.22
C GLN A 8 -19.02 13.64 -12.09
N ARG A 9 -18.02 13.40 -12.93
CA ARG A 9 -17.96 12.22 -13.77
C ARG A 9 -17.89 10.93 -12.96
N ILE A 10 -17.05 10.89 -11.92
CA ILE A 10 -16.95 9.71 -11.04
C ILE A 10 -18.25 9.53 -10.26
N PHE A 11 -18.81 10.59 -9.70
CA PHE A 11 -20.08 10.56 -8.98
C PHE A 11 -21.19 9.94 -9.85
N ASN A 12 -21.40 10.48 -11.06
CA ASN A 12 -22.44 10.01 -11.97
C ASN A 12 -22.25 8.54 -12.35
N LEU A 13 -21.00 8.13 -12.61
CA LEU A 13 -20.67 6.75 -12.98
C LEU A 13 -21.05 5.76 -11.88
N PHE A 14 -20.64 6.03 -10.64
CA PHE A 14 -20.92 5.15 -9.51
C PHE A 14 -22.38 5.25 -9.04
N SER A 15 -23.00 6.41 -9.17
CA SER A 15 -24.43 6.58 -8.87
C SER A 15 -25.29 5.77 -9.83
N GLN A 16 -25.02 5.85 -11.14
CA GLN A 16 -25.71 5.02 -12.13
C GLN A 16 -25.49 3.52 -11.91
N ASN A 17 -24.25 3.13 -11.59
CA ASN A 17 -23.93 1.74 -11.27
C ASN A 17 -24.65 1.26 -10.01
N LEU A 18 -24.88 2.13 -9.01
CA LEU A 18 -25.65 1.80 -7.82
C LEU A 18 -27.12 1.54 -8.15
N GLU A 19 -27.73 2.35 -9.03
CA GLU A 19 -29.11 2.11 -9.46
C GLU A 19 -29.28 0.73 -10.11
N TRP A 20 -28.33 0.30 -10.96
CA TRP A 20 -28.37 -1.05 -11.53
C TRP A 20 -28.23 -2.14 -10.47
N VAL A 21 -27.45 -1.91 -9.42
CA VAL A 21 -27.30 -2.85 -8.30
C VAL A 21 -28.60 -2.92 -7.50
N LYS A 22 -29.26 -1.79 -7.24
CA LYS A 22 -30.54 -1.72 -6.51
C LYS A 22 -31.71 -2.43 -7.19
N GLU A 23 -31.62 -2.76 -8.47
CA GLU A 23 -32.65 -3.54 -9.17
C GLU A 23 -32.71 -5.02 -8.69
N HIS A 24 -31.68 -5.51 -7.99
CA HIS A 24 -31.69 -6.86 -7.45
C HIS A 24 -32.58 -6.93 -6.20
N PRO A 25 -33.49 -7.92 -6.10
CA PRO A 25 -34.51 -7.96 -5.03
C PRO A 25 -33.93 -8.04 -3.61
N ASP A 26 -32.73 -8.60 -3.45
CA ASP A 26 -32.05 -8.70 -2.15
C ASP A 26 -31.30 -7.42 -1.73
N VAL A 27 -31.21 -6.42 -2.61
CA VAL A 27 -30.53 -5.15 -2.32
C VAL A 27 -31.56 -4.07 -2.06
N ASN A 28 -31.77 -3.75 -0.78
CA ASN A 28 -32.73 -2.72 -0.37
C ASN A 28 -32.07 -1.74 0.61
N PHE A 29 -32.26 -0.44 0.36
CA PHE A 29 -31.83 0.63 1.26
C PHE A 29 -33.03 1.16 2.04
N VAL A 30 -32.82 1.45 3.33
CA VAL A 30 -33.86 2.01 4.21
C VAL A 30 -33.29 3.21 4.97
N PRO A 31 -33.74 4.45 4.69
CA PRO A 31 -34.66 4.82 3.61
C PRO A 31 -34.03 4.58 2.21
N ASP A 32 -34.87 4.35 1.21
CA ASP A 32 -34.43 4.29 -0.19
C ASP A 32 -34.11 5.70 -0.72
N PHE A 33 -33.23 5.79 -1.70
CA PHE A 33 -32.79 7.04 -2.32
C PHE A 33 -32.34 6.79 -3.77
N SER A 34 -32.53 7.77 -4.65
CA SER A 34 -31.99 7.74 -6.01
C SER A 34 -30.84 8.72 -6.18
N ASP A 35 -30.06 8.55 -7.25
CA ASP A 35 -29.03 9.51 -7.69
C ASP A 35 -27.96 9.78 -6.61
N GLY A 36 -27.76 8.80 -5.73
CA GLY A 36 -26.80 8.86 -4.63
C GLY A 36 -25.48 8.17 -4.97
N TYR A 37 -24.46 8.51 -4.20
CA TYR A 37 -23.13 7.88 -4.19
C TYR A 37 -22.84 7.37 -2.78
N ILE A 38 -22.46 6.11 -2.64
CA ILE A 38 -22.08 5.55 -1.34
C ILE A 38 -20.57 5.71 -1.16
N CYS A 39 -20.14 6.37 -0.08
CA CYS A 39 -18.72 6.38 0.24
C CYS A 39 -18.26 4.95 0.55
N PRO A 40 -17.25 4.41 -0.16
CA PRO A 40 -16.87 3.02 0.00
C PRO A 40 -16.27 2.70 1.37
N LEU A 41 -15.85 3.69 2.15
CA LEU A 41 -15.21 3.49 3.44
C LEU A 41 -16.22 3.50 4.60
N CYS A 42 -17.02 4.56 4.73
CA CYS A 42 -18.02 4.68 5.80
C CYS A 42 -19.39 4.09 5.45
N PHE A 43 -19.64 3.80 4.18
CA PHE A 43 -20.93 3.31 3.68
C PHE A 43 -22.10 4.33 3.78
N ASP A 44 -21.80 5.59 4.08
CA ASP A 44 -22.81 6.65 4.09
C ASP A 44 -23.18 7.08 2.65
N PRO A 45 -24.46 7.42 2.39
CA PRO A 45 -24.90 7.99 1.13
C PRO A 45 -24.56 9.48 1.04
N PHE A 46 -24.26 9.94 -0.18
CA PHE A 46 -23.94 11.31 -0.56
C PHE A 46 -24.65 11.68 -1.85
N PHE A 47 -24.96 12.96 -2.04
CA PHE A 47 -25.69 13.47 -3.19
C PHE A 47 -24.87 14.53 -3.95
N ALA A 48 -25.41 15.03 -5.06
CA ALA A 48 -24.70 15.96 -5.94
C ALA A 48 -24.23 17.24 -5.21
N GLU A 49 -25.01 17.73 -4.23
CA GLU A 49 -24.65 18.86 -3.36
C GLU A 49 -23.37 18.62 -2.54
N ASP A 50 -23.07 17.37 -2.18
CA ASP A 50 -21.88 17.00 -1.43
C ASP A 50 -20.59 17.08 -2.28
N LEU A 51 -20.69 17.33 -3.59
CA LEU A 51 -19.53 17.61 -4.44
C LEU A 51 -18.98 19.02 -4.20
N LEU A 52 -19.79 19.92 -3.63
CA LEU A 52 -19.41 21.30 -3.36
C LEU A 52 -18.44 21.38 -2.18
N HIS A 53 -17.37 22.16 -2.32
CA HIS A 53 -16.36 22.34 -1.26
C HIS A 53 -16.91 23.00 0.02
N THR A 54 -18.07 23.66 -0.07
CA THR A 54 -18.80 24.28 1.05
C THR A 54 -19.65 23.30 1.84
N ALA A 55 -19.88 22.08 1.34
CA ALA A 55 -20.58 21.05 2.09
C ALA A 55 -19.80 20.70 3.37
N LYS A 56 -20.50 20.23 4.41
CA LYS A 56 -19.90 19.91 5.72
C LYS A 56 -18.84 18.80 5.61
N ASN A 57 -19.13 17.77 4.82
CA ASN A 57 -18.26 16.61 4.61
C ASN A 57 -18.22 16.25 3.11
N PRO A 58 -17.59 17.08 2.27
CA PRO A 58 -17.72 16.95 0.83
C PRO A 58 -17.07 15.66 0.33
N LEU A 59 -17.56 15.15 -0.79
CA LEU A 59 -16.87 14.11 -1.55
C LEU A 59 -15.58 14.68 -2.15
N THR A 60 -14.49 13.92 -1.99
CA THR A 60 -13.15 14.25 -2.43
C THR A 60 -12.63 13.20 -3.40
N LEU A 61 -11.74 13.61 -4.29
CA LEU A 61 -11.04 12.65 -5.15
C LEU A 61 -10.13 11.80 -4.26
N GLU A 62 -10.22 10.49 -4.42
CA GLU A 62 -9.42 9.51 -3.67
C GLU A 62 -8.35 8.93 -4.58
N ASP A 63 -7.10 9.23 -4.27
CA ASP A 63 -5.94 8.70 -4.97
C ASP A 63 -5.63 7.28 -4.46
N VAL A 64 -5.70 6.30 -5.35
CA VAL A 64 -5.49 4.89 -5.01
C VAL A 64 -4.41 4.28 -5.92
N PRO A 65 -3.25 3.86 -5.39
CA PRO A 65 -2.73 4.21 -4.05
C PRO A 65 -2.52 5.73 -3.87
N PRO A 66 -2.06 6.22 -2.69
CA PRO A 66 -1.74 7.63 -2.54
C PRO A 66 -0.74 8.13 -3.59
N VAL A 67 -0.82 9.43 -3.96
CA VAL A 67 0.05 10.04 -4.99
C VAL A 67 1.54 9.83 -4.70
N SER A 68 1.95 9.90 -3.43
CA SER A 68 3.32 9.66 -2.99
C SER A 68 3.83 8.25 -3.31
N LEU A 69 2.93 7.32 -3.60
CA LEU A 69 3.19 5.93 -3.95
C LEU A 69 2.79 5.60 -5.41
N GLY A 70 2.55 6.64 -6.21
CA GLY A 70 2.34 6.54 -7.67
C GLY A 70 0.90 6.34 -8.12
N GLY A 71 -0.08 6.52 -7.24
CA GLY A 71 -1.47 6.32 -7.64
C GLY A 71 -2.15 7.54 -8.26
N LYS A 72 -3.44 7.36 -8.52
CA LYS A 72 -4.28 8.25 -9.33
C LYS A 72 -5.67 8.32 -8.70
N PRO A 73 -6.45 9.36 -9.00
CA PRO A 73 -7.77 9.47 -8.39
C PRO A 73 -8.75 8.58 -9.16
N LEU A 74 -9.07 7.43 -8.55
CA LEU A 74 -9.88 6.37 -9.15
C LEU A 74 -11.33 6.38 -8.66
N THR A 75 -11.60 6.92 -7.48
CA THR A 75 -12.94 6.95 -6.88
C THR A 75 -13.14 8.20 -6.02
N LEU A 76 -14.28 8.28 -5.32
CA LEU A 76 -14.58 9.32 -4.35
C LEU A 76 -14.67 8.76 -2.93
N THR A 77 -14.22 9.53 -1.97
CA THR A 77 -14.45 9.28 -0.54
C THR A 77 -14.83 10.59 0.13
N CYS A 78 -15.62 10.51 1.20
CA CYS A 78 -15.95 11.71 1.95
C CYS A 78 -14.68 12.28 2.62
N LYS A 79 -14.64 13.61 2.80
CA LYS A 79 -13.46 14.32 3.30
C LYS A 79 -12.97 13.77 4.65
N SER A 80 -13.89 13.41 5.55
CA SER A 80 -13.56 12.84 6.85
C SER A 80 -12.82 11.51 6.73
N CYS A 81 -13.30 10.58 5.90
CA CYS A 81 -12.61 9.31 5.63
C CYS A 81 -11.24 9.55 4.97
N ASN A 82 -11.18 10.34 3.90
CA ASN A 82 -9.95 10.58 3.15
C ASN A 82 -8.86 11.23 4.03
N SER A 83 -9.22 12.31 4.73
CA SER A 83 -8.27 13.06 5.56
C SER A 83 -7.78 12.23 6.75
N LYS A 84 -8.68 11.46 7.40
CA LYS A 84 -8.30 10.55 8.49
C LYS A 84 -7.33 9.49 7.98
N SER A 85 -7.62 8.84 6.86
CA SER A 85 -6.74 7.81 6.29
C SER A 85 -5.37 8.35 5.89
N GLY A 86 -5.27 9.56 5.33
CA GLY A 86 -3.98 10.15 4.96
C GLY A 86 -3.03 10.30 6.16
N HIS A 87 -3.55 10.75 7.30
CA HIS A 87 -2.76 10.92 8.52
C HIS A 87 -2.59 9.63 9.33
N GLU A 88 -3.59 8.76 9.34
CA GLU A 88 -3.56 7.55 10.17
C GLU A 88 -2.97 6.32 9.47
N LEU A 89 -2.89 6.29 8.15
CA LEU A 89 -2.48 5.10 7.38
C LEU A 89 -1.35 5.44 6.41
N ASP A 90 -1.61 6.33 5.45
CA ASP A 90 -0.76 6.50 4.27
C ASP A 90 0.66 6.98 4.62
N VAL A 91 0.79 7.83 5.63
CA VAL A 91 2.10 8.29 6.15
C VAL A 91 2.92 7.14 6.75
N HIS A 92 2.27 6.19 7.43
CA HIS A 92 2.96 5.05 8.05
C HIS A 92 3.47 4.10 6.98
N LEU A 93 2.64 3.80 5.97
CA LEU A 93 3.05 2.98 4.84
C LEU A 93 4.21 3.62 4.07
N LEU A 94 4.13 4.91 3.74
CA LEU A 94 5.22 5.61 3.07
C LEU A 94 6.52 5.54 3.88
N ASN A 95 6.44 5.75 5.20
CA ASN A 95 7.62 5.71 6.07
C ASN A 95 8.24 4.32 6.16
N VAL A 96 7.44 3.24 6.23
CA VAL A 96 7.94 1.85 6.18
C VAL A 96 8.70 1.61 4.88
N LEU A 97 8.12 1.99 3.74
CA LEU A 97 8.73 1.76 2.43
C LEU A 97 10.04 2.56 2.25
N LEU A 98 10.06 3.83 2.68
CA LEU A 98 11.25 4.68 2.60
C LEU A 98 12.35 4.25 3.60
N GLU A 99 11.98 3.76 4.79
CA GLU A 99 12.96 3.19 5.72
C GLU A 99 13.59 1.93 5.13
N ASN A 100 12.79 1.03 4.56
CA ASN A 100 13.29 -0.17 3.89
C ASN A 100 14.19 0.18 2.68
N ASP A 101 13.82 1.18 1.87
CA ASP A 101 14.68 1.69 0.78
C ASP A 101 16.05 2.12 1.30
N SER A 102 16.08 2.86 2.42
CA SER A 102 17.31 3.37 3.01
C SER A 102 18.15 2.29 3.70
N LYS A 103 17.52 1.35 4.41
CA LYS A 103 18.20 0.22 5.05
C LYS A 103 18.86 -0.72 4.04
N SER A 104 18.24 -0.86 2.86
CA SER A 104 18.79 -1.62 1.74
C SER A 104 19.72 -0.82 0.83
N PHE A 105 20.01 0.44 1.16
CA PHE A 105 20.86 1.35 0.38
C PHE A 105 20.46 1.42 -1.10
N LEU A 106 19.16 1.43 -1.41
CA LEU A 106 18.69 1.46 -2.79
C LEU A 106 19.01 2.82 -3.44
N PRO A 107 19.38 2.85 -4.74
CA PRO A 107 19.56 4.08 -5.49
C PRO A 107 18.37 5.03 -5.39
N GLY A 108 18.64 6.33 -5.29
CA GLY A 108 17.62 7.37 -5.12
C GLY A 108 16.98 7.46 -3.73
N SER A 109 17.41 6.62 -2.77
CA SER A 109 16.89 6.67 -1.40
C SER A 109 17.49 7.85 -0.63
N ASN A 110 16.67 8.45 0.23
CA ASN A 110 17.07 9.56 1.09
C ASN A 110 16.34 9.47 2.42
N SER A 111 17.10 9.41 3.51
CA SER A 111 16.54 9.42 4.86
C SER A 111 17.36 10.30 5.80
N ARG A 112 16.64 10.93 6.74
CA ARG A 112 17.26 11.49 7.93
C ARG A 112 17.92 10.36 8.70
N ALA A 113 19.08 10.64 9.23
CA ALA A 113 19.88 9.68 9.94
C ALA A 113 20.56 10.32 11.15
N SER A 114 21.01 9.45 12.05
CA SER A 114 21.99 9.82 13.05
C SER A 114 23.18 8.89 13.01
N PHE A 115 24.34 9.47 13.27
CA PHE A 115 25.63 8.80 13.26
C PHE A 115 26.23 8.87 14.66
N GLU A 116 26.84 7.80 15.12
CA GLU A 116 27.41 7.74 16.47
C GLU A 116 28.81 7.12 16.46
N ILE A 117 29.75 7.80 17.12
CA ILE A 117 31.09 7.30 17.41
C ILE A 117 31.34 7.50 18.91
N ASN A 118 31.65 6.43 19.65
CA ASN A 118 31.99 6.46 21.08
C ASN A 118 30.95 7.23 21.93
N GLY A 119 29.65 6.98 21.75
CA GLY A 119 28.58 7.66 22.49
C GLY A 119 28.26 9.08 22.02
N ARG A 120 29.00 9.61 21.03
CA ARG A 120 28.79 10.98 20.51
C ARG A 120 27.94 10.94 19.26
N LYS A 121 26.65 11.23 19.44
CA LYS A 121 25.65 11.28 18.37
C LYS A 121 25.66 12.61 17.61
N VAL A 122 25.57 12.53 16.30
CA VAL A 122 25.35 13.65 15.37
C VAL A 122 24.20 13.31 14.42
N ASN A 123 23.46 14.32 13.99
CA ASN A 123 22.32 14.17 13.08
C ASN A 123 22.71 14.59 11.66
N GLY A 124 22.00 14.05 10.68
CA GLY A 124 22.18 14.40 9.29
C GLY A 124 21.32 13.57 8.35
N SER A 125 21.84 13.24 7.18
CA SER A 125 21.14 12.45 6.16
C SER A 125 22.03 11.43 5.48
N VAL A 126 21.40 10.32 5.07
CA VAL A 126 21.97 9.32 4.18
C VAL A 126 21.27 9.42 2.85
N ILE A 127 22.04 9.63 1.79
CA ILE A 127 21.55 9.71 0.41
C ILE A 127 22.31 8.68 -0.41
N ILE A 128 21.58 7.83 -1.12
CA ILE A 128 22.14 7.04 -2.22
C ILE A 128 21.70 7.74 -3.51
N ASP A 129 22.65 8.26 -4.27
CA ASP A 129 22.31 8.86 -5.56
C ASP A 129 21.91 7.80 -6.59
N LYS A 130 21.65 8.23 -7.83
CA LYS A 130 21.22 7.31 -8.89
C LYS A 130 22.32 6.34 -9.34
N ASP A 131 23.58 6.69 -9.11
CA ASP A 131 24.75 5.89 -9.50
C ASP A 131 25.18 4.94 -8.38
N GLY A 132 24.44 4.90 -7.26
CA GLY A 132 24.72 4.04 -6.11
C GLY A 132 25.74 4.63 -5.13
N LYS A 133 26.15 5.89 -5.29
CA LYS A 133 27.09 6.54 -4.38
C LYS A 133 26.39 6.87 -3.06
N LEU A 134 26.94 6.32 -1.98
CA LEU A 134 26.54 6.67 -0.61
C LEU A 134 27.13 8.03 -0.21
N VAL A 135 26.26 8.96 0.13
CA VAL A 135 26.61 10.28 0.67
C VAL A 135 26.08 10.38 2.09
N LEU A 136 27.00 10.57 3.04
CA LEU A 136 26.71 10.81 4.45
C LEU A 136 26.87 12.31 4.72
N ASN A 137 25.76 13.01 4.89
CA ASN A 137 25.78 14.42 5.23
C ASN A 137 25.61 14.56 6.73
N VAL A 138 26.61 15.12 7.42
CA VAL A 138 26.45 15.57 8.80
C VAL A 138 25.84 16.97 8.78
N GLU A 139 24.87 17.23 9.65
CA GLU A 139 24.21 18.53 9.77
C GLU A 139 24.53 19.18 11.13
N PRO A 140 25.62 19.96 11.24
CA PRO A 140 26.05 20.56 12.50
C PRO A 140 25.00 21.47 13.15
N LYS A 141 24.14 22.10 12.35
CA LYS A 141 23.10 23.03 12.83
C LYS A 141 22.04 22.38 13.73
N ILE A 142 21.83 21.07 13.57
CA ILE A 142 20.84 20.28 14.33
C ILE A 142 21.52 19.21 15.20
N SER A 143 22.80 19.40 15.50
CA SER A 143 23.64 18.49 16.26
C SER A 143 24.35 19.23 17.39
N ASN A 144 24.87 18.51 18.39
CA ASN A 144 25.75 19.12 19.38
C ASN A 144 27.06 19.58 18.69
N PRO A 145 27.47 20.87 18.78
CA PRO A 145 28.65 21.38 18.07
C PRO A 145 29.95 20.63 18.39
N ALA A 146 30.15 20.24 19.65
CA ALA A 146 31.34 19.49 20.06
C ALA A 146 31.35 18.07 19.49
N HIS A 147 30.19 17.44 19.36
CA HIS A 147 30.06 16.11 18.75
C HIS A 147 30.24 16.17 17.24
N SER A 148 29.67 17.18 16.56
CA SER A 148 29.84 17.39 15.12
C SER A 148 31.29 17.63 14.76
N LYS A 149 31.99 18.49 15.50
CA LYS A 149 33.43 18.72 15.29
C LYS A 149 34.21 17.42 15.50
N PHE A 150 33.95 16.71 16.59
CA PHE A 150 34.60 15.41 16.86
C PHE A 150 34.37 14.40 15.74
N PHE A 151 33.13 14.28 15.24
CA PHE A 151 32.79 13.35 14.18
C PHE A 151 33.51 13.69 12.87
N LEU A 152 33.48 14.96 12.46
CA LEU A 152 34.16 15.43 11.25
C LEU A 152 35.69 15.28 11.33
N ASP A 153 36.29 15.59 12.48
CA ASP A 153 37.74 15.43 12.72
C ASP A 153 38.19 13.96 12.63
N LYS A 154 37.31 13.02 13.04
CA LYS A 154 37.59 11.59 13.01
C LYS A 154 37.36 10.96 11.64
N MET A 155 36.41 11.48 10.86
CA MET A 155 36.06 10.99 9.52
C MET A 155 36.90 11.63 8.41
N SER A 156 37.61 12.71 8.69
CA SER A 156 38.51 13.34 7.72
C SER A 156 39.75 12.49 7.51
N PRO A 157 40.08 12.11 6.25
CA PRO A 157 41.32 11.41 5.95
C PRO A 157 42.50 12.23 6.45
N LYS A 158 43.33 11.66 7.31
CA LYS A 158 44.59 12.28 7.70
C LYS A 158 45.66 11.89 6.69
N THR A 159 45.72 12.61 5.57
CA THR A 159 46.85 12.51 4.65
C THR A 159 48.06 13.14 5.35
N VAL A 160 48.87 12.31 6.00
CA VAL A 160 50.20 12.74 6.45
C VAL A 160 51.17 12.44 5.32
N SER A 161 51.45 13.43 4.48
CA SER A 161 52.60 13.37 3.58
C SER A 161 53.84 13.80 4.38
N THR A 162 54.54 12.84 5.00
CA THR A 162 55.86 13.13 5.58
C THR A 162 56.90 13.19 4.47
N TYR A 163 57.41 14.40 4.21
CA TYR A 163 58.63 14.58 3.42
C TYR A 163 59.83 14.19 4.30
N SER A 164 60.47 13.06 3.99
CA SER A 164 61.76 12.70 4.58
C SER A 164 62.87 13.19 3.65
N PRO A 165 63.77 14.09 4.09
CA PRO A 165 64.89 14.55 3.28
C PRO A 165 65.91 13.45 2.94
N VAL A 166 65.76 12.24 3.52
CA VAL A 166 66.66 11.09 3.29
C VAL A 166 66.02 10.01 2.39
N PHE A 167 64.70 9.88 2.35
CA PHE A 167 64.02 8.73 1.71
C PHE A 167 62.98 9.11 0.62
N GLY A 168 62.84 10.39 0.28
CA GLY A 168 61.80 10.83 -0.67
C GLY A 168 60.38 10.68 -0.10
N PHE A 169 59.36 10.86 -0.95
CA PHE A 169 57.95 10.75 -0.55
C PHE A 169 57.66 9.39 0.09
N THR A 170 57.27 9.39 1.36
CA THR A 170 56.82 8.18 2.05
C THR A 170 55.39 7.84 1.61
N LYS A 171 55.11 6.54 1.45
CA LYS A 171 53.77 6.03 1.07
C LYS A 171 52.69 6.64 1.98
N PRO A 172 51.50 6.97 1.45
CA PRO A 172 50.39 7.43 2.28
C PRO A 172 50.14 6.40 3.38
N LEU A 173 50.13 6.89 4.63
CA LEU A 173 49.80 6.07 5.81
C LEU A 173 48.43 5.41 5.56
N GLU A 174 48.34 4.08 5.72
CA GLU A 174 47.07 3.38 5.63
C GLU A 174 46.12 3.94 6.70
N TRP A 175 45.19 4.78 6.26
CA TRP A 175 44.17 5.35 7.12
C TRP A 175 42.93 4.45 7.08
N THR A 176 42.63 3.85 8.23
CA THR A 176 41.36 3.16 8.45
C THR A 176 40.39 4.14 9.09
N SER A 177 39.26 4.38 8.41
CA SER A 177 38.16 5.16 8.98
C SER A 177 37.61 4.46 10.23
N PRO A 178 37.21 5.21 11.27
CA PRO A 178 36.59 4.61 12.45
C PRO A 178 35.26 3.95 12.08
N THR A 179 34.89 2.90 12.82
CA THR A 179 33.54 2.36 12.77
C THR A 179 32.58 3.33 13.46
N PHE A 180 31.37 3.45 12.91
CA PHE A 180 30.30 4.26 13.47
C PHE A 180 28.98 3.54 13.33
N THR A 181 28.01 3.87 14.19
CA THR A 181 26.65 3.35 14.09
C THR A 181 25.81 4.29 13.24
N LEU A 182 25.12 3.75 12.23
CA LEU A 182 24.14 4.44 11.42
C LEU A 182 22.73 4.07 11.86
N ASN A 183 21.90 5.06 12.15
CA ASN A 183 20.48 4.87 12.45
C ASN A 183 19.61 5.67 11.48
N VAL A 184 18.77 4.99 10.69
CA VAL A 184 17.88 5.58 9.65
C VAL A 184 16.40 5.48 10.00
N ASN A 185 16.08 5.52 11.30
CA ASN A 185 14.73 5.20 11.78
C ASN A 185 13.71 6.29 11.41
N ARG A 186 12.58 5.87 10.86
CA ARG A 186 11.40 6.71 10.64
C ARG A 186 10.34 6.38 11.69
N ILE A 187 9.51 7.37 12.00
CA ILE A 187 8.37 7.15 12.91
C ILE A 187 7.22 6.55 12.08
N TYR A 188 6.86 5.32 12.39
CA TYR A 188 5.67 4.67 11.86
C TYR A 188 5.13 3.62 12.85
N ASN A 189 3.91 3.18 12.62
CA ASN A 189 3.28 2.03 13.24
C ASN A 189 3.05 0.99 12.14
N GLN A 190 3.60 -0.22 12.34
CA GLN A 190 3.54 -1.28 11.33
C GLN A 190 2.11 -1.70 11.03
N ARG A 191 1.26 -1.87 12.05
CA ARG A 191 -0.15 -2.24 11.86
C ARG A 191 -0.90 -1.21 11.00
N ARG A 192 -0.67 0.09 11.22
CA ARG A 192 -1.25 1.14 10.38
C ARG A 192 -0.76 1.09 8.94
N ALA A 193 0.53 0.81 8.73
CA ALA A 193 1.07 0.63 7.37
C ALA A 193 0.43 -0.57 6.67
N ASP A 194 0.25 -1.68 7.39
CA ASP A 194 -0.42 -2.85 6.87
C ASP A 194 -1.89 -2.51 6.51
N VAL A 195 -2.64 -1.88 7.43
CA VAL A 195 -4.04 -1.51 7.17
C VAL A 195 -4.16 -0.52 6.00
N ALA A 196 -3.13 0.29 5.73
CA ALA A 196 -3.05 1.11 4.52
C ALA A 196 -3.01 0.24 3.24
N LEU A 197 -2.24 -0.86 3.23
CA LEU A 197 -2.24 -1.83 2.11
C LEU A 197 -3.62 -2.47 1.91
N LEU A 198 -4.29 -2.84 3.01
CA LEU A 198 -5.66 -3.37 2.98
C LEU A 198 -6.64 -2.36 2.35
N ARG A 199 -6.55 -1.09 2.75
CA ARG A 199 -7.34 0.01 2.18
C ARG A 199 -7.09 0.19 0.69
N ILE A 200 -5.82 0.19 0.26
CA ILE A 200 -5.46 0.34 -1.15
C ILE A 200 -6.07 -0.80 -1.98
N ALA A 201 -5.91 -2.04 -1.53
CA ALA A 201 -6.49 -3.22 -2.19
C ALA A 201 -8.01 -3.13 -2.32
N TYR A 202 -8.68 -2.80 -1.21
CA TYR A 202 -10.13 -2.63 -1.16
C TYR A 202 -10.63 -1.55 -2.13
N LEU A 203 -9.97 -0.39 -2.14
CA LEU A 203 -10.36 0.73 -3.00
C LEU A 203 -10.02 0.46 -4.47
N LEU A 204 -8.94 -0.26 -4.79
CA LEU A 204 -8.65 -0.72 -6.15
C LEU A 204 -9.75 -1.66 -6.65
N ALA A 205 -10.15 -2.63 -5.83
CA ALA A 205 -11.22 -3.57 -6.16
C ALA A 205 -12.56 -2.85 -6.35
N TYR A 206 -12.94 -1.96 -5.43
CA TYR A 206 -14.15 -1.14 -5.56
C TYR A 206 -14.12 -0.24 -6.80
N ALA A 207 -12.99 0.43 -7.07
CA ALA A 207 -12.87 1.34 -8.21
C ALA A 207 -13.01 0.63 -9.56
N ASN A 208 -12.73 -0.68 -9.61
CA ASN A 208 -12.83 -1.47 -10.83
C ASN A 208 -14.18 -2.20 -10.93
N LEU A 209 -14.68 -2.78 -9.84
CA LEU A 209 -15.86 -3.67 -9.83
C LEU A 209 -17.17 -2.98 -9.40
N GLY A 210 -17.11 -1.77 -8.84
CA GLY A 210 -18.29 -0.96 -8.53
C GLY A 210 -19.09 -1.36 -7.31
N ASN A 211 -20.35 -0.92 -7.27
CA ASN A 211 -21.25 -1.11 -6.14
C ASN A 211 -21.64 -2.59 -5.94
N GLY A 212 -21.61 -3.41 -6.99
CA GLY A 212 -21.78 -4.86 -6.84
C GLY A 212 -20.67 -5.47 -5.99
N PHE A 213 -19.44 -4.98 -6.06
CA PHE A 213 -18.40 -5.39 -5.11
C PHE A 213 -18.65 -4.80 -3.71
N LEU A 214 -19.09 -3.55 -3.62
CA LEU A 214 -19.32 -2.84 -2.35
C LEU A 214 -20.30 -3.58 -1.41
N ILE A 215 -21.37 -4.16 -1.96
CA ILE A 215 -22.42 -4.88 -1.21
C ILE A 215 -22.00 -6.29 -0.75
N ASN A 216 -20.79 -6.75 -1.07
CA ASN A 216 -20.26 -8.00 -0.52
C ASN A 216 -20.20 -7.92 1.02
N GLY A 217 -21.02 -8.74 1.69
CA GLY A 217 -21.14 -8.76 3.15
C GLY A 217 -19.82 -9.06 3.87
N GLY A 218 -18.93 -9.86 3.26
CA GLY A 218 -17.60 -10.14 3.81
C GLY A 218 -16.73 -8.89 3.97
N LEU A 219 -16.95 -7.86 3.16
CA LEU A 219 -16.14 -6.63 3.19
C LEU A 219 -16.50 -5.68 4.33
N TYR A 220 -17.59 -5.92 5.07
CA TYR A 220 -17.95 -5.10 6.23
C TYR A 220 -16.80 -5.05 7.26
N LYS A 221 -16.20 -6.21 7.57
CA LYS A 221 -15.08 -6.30 8.52
C LYS A 221 -13.81 -5.65 7.99
N VAL A 222 -13.59 -5.65 6.68
CA VAL A 222 -12.50 -4.91 6.02
C VAL A 222 -12.68 -3.41 6.23
N ARG A 223 -13.87 -2.86 5.96
CA ARG A 223 -14.18 -1.44 6.21
C ARG A 223 -14.03 -1.08 7.69
N GLU A 224 -14.55 -1.93 8.58
CA GLU A 224 -14.45 -1.74 10.03
C GLU A 224 -12.98 -1.64 10.48
N GLN A 225 -12.11 -2.51 9.97
CA GLN A 225 -10.67 -2.50 10.23
C GLN A 225 -9.98 -1.25 9.68
N ILE A 226 -10.32 -0.82 8.47
CA ILE A 226 -9.77 0.40 7.85
C ILE A 226 -10.13 1.65 8.66
N LEU A 227 -11.37 1.74 9.15
CA LEU A 227 -11.84 2.88 9.94
C LEU A 227 -11.29 2.89 11.38
N ASN A 228 -10.83 1.74 11.87
CA ASN A 228 -10.31 1.54 13.23
C ASN A 228 -8.94 0.84 13.19
N PRO A 229 -7.89 1.47 12.64
CA PRO A 229 -6.65 0.76 12.30
C PRO A 229 -5.89 0.17 13.50
N GLU A 230 -6.08 0.71 14.70
CA GLU A 230 -5.46 0.19 15.93
C GLU A 230 -6.19 -1.01 16.53
N LYS A 231 -7.43 -1.25 16.12
CA LYS A 231 -8.19 -2.42 16.61
C LYS A 231 -7.75 -3.66 15.84
N ASN A 232 -7.78 -4.80 16.51
CA ASN A 232 -7.56 -6.11 15.89
C ASN A 232 -8.91 -6.73 15.50
N ILE A 233 -9.55 -6.19 14.46
CA ILE A 233 -10.85 -6.67 13.96
C ILE A 233 -10.65 -7.82 12.97
N LEU A 234 -9.69 -7.65 12.06
CA LEU A 234 -9.19 -8.71 11.19
C LEU A 234 -7.84 -9.19 11.72
N GLY A 235 -7.50 -10.45 11.44
CA GLY A 235 -6.18 -11.03 11.77
C GLY A 235 -5.01 -10.14 11.32
N ASN A 236 -3.83 -10.41 11.88
CA ASN A 236 -2.68 -9.55 11.64
C ASN A 236 -2.18 -9.61 10.19
N VAL A 237 -2.48 -10.71 9.49
CA VAL A 237 -2.01 -10.96 8.13
C VAL A 237 -3.18 -11.00 7.16
N PHE A 238 -3.12 -10.16 6.15
CA PHE A 238 -4.05 -10.12 5.02
C PHE A 238 -3.32 -10.04 3.67
N TRP A 239 -2.06 -10.49 3.63
CA TRP A 239 -1.24 -10.51 2.42
C TRP A 239 -0.65 -11.89 2.18
N ILE A 240 -0.35 -12.18 0.93
CA ILE A 240 0.44 -13.35 0.53
C ILE A 240 1.81 -12.83 0.06
N LYS A 241 2.87 -13.21 0.78
CA LYS A 241 4.22 -12.74 0.50
C LYS A 241 4.89 -13.62 -0.56
N THR A 242 4.54 -13.39 -1.81
CA THR A 242 5.20 -14.00 -2.97
C THR A 242 5.22 -13.02 -4.13
N GLU A 243 6.14 -13.23 -5.07
CA GLU A 243 6.13 -12.50 -6.35
C GLU A 243 5.20 -13.22 -7.33
N PHE A 244 4.21 -12.48 -7.83
CA PHE A 244 3.28 -12.95 -8.84
C PHE A 244 3.69 -12.48 -10.24
N PRO A 245 3.45 -13.30 -11.28
CA PRO A 245 3.62 -12.88 -12.67
C PRO A 245 2.85 -11.59 -12.97
N LYS A 246 3.43 -10.74 -13.82
CA LYS A 246 2.81 -9.47 -14.24
C LYS A 246 1.40 -9.64 -14.84
N ALA A 247 1.14 -10.78 -15.48
CA ALA A 247 -0.18 -11.11 -16.03
C ALA A 247 -1.29 -11.23 -14.97
N LEU A 248 -0.94 -11.36 -13.69
CA LEU A 248 -1.88 -11.39 -12.56
C LEU A 248 -2.02 -10.04 -11.85
N GLU A 249 -1.32 -8.99 -12.30
CA GLU A 249 -1.50 -7.64 -11.74
C GLU A 249 -2.95 -7.16 -11.97
N GLY A 250 -3.63 -6.79 -10.89
CA GLY A 250 -5.06 -6.49 -10.89
C GLY A 250 -5.83 -7.31 -9.85
N ILE A 251 -7.08 -7.61 -10.16
CA ILE A 251 -7.98 -8.33 -9.25
C ILE A 251 -8.09 -9.77 -9.71
N ASN A 252 -7.89 -10.69 -8.77
CA ASN A 252 -7.92 -12.11 -9.00
C ASN A 252 -8.82 -12.78 -7.96
N ILE A 253 -9.10 -14.06 -8.17
CA ILE A 253 -9.78 -14.93 -7.22
C ILE A 253 -8.88 -16.12 -6.95
N ILE A 254 -8.58 -16.38 -5.68
CA ILE A 254 -8.02 -17.67 -5.28
C ILE A 254 -9.16 -18.67 -5.37
N SER A 255 -9.09 -19.60 -6.31
CA SER A 255 -10.15 -20.58 -6.58
C SER A 255 -10.01 -21.84 -5.73
N GLN A 256 -8.77 -22.20 -5.39
CA GLN A 256 -8.44 -23.37 -4.58
C GLN A 256 -7.22 -23.10 -3.69
N PRO A 257 -7.16 -23.69 -2.48
CA PRO A 257 -8.18 -24.56 -1.87
C PRO A 257 -9.39 -23.76 -1.33
N GLN A 258 -10.46 -24.47 -0.94
CA GLN A 258 -11.73 -23.86 -0.53
C GLN A 258 -11.56 -22.91 0.67
N GLU A 259 -10.69 -23.27 1.60
CA GLU A 259 -10.39 -22.53 2.82
C GLU A 259 -9.66 -21.21 2.55
N LEU A 260 -9.00 -21.09 1.38
CA LEU A 260 -8.30 -19.89 0.93
C LEU A 260 -9.10 -19.08 -0.10
N GLN A 261 -10.30 -19.55 -0.49
CA GLN A 261 -11.11 -18.85 -1.50
C GLN A 261 -11.36 -17.41 -1.10
N SER A 262 -10.89 -16.48 -1.93
CA SER A 262 -10.89 -15.06 -1.64
C SER A 262 -10.54 -14.24 -2.88
N PHE A 263 -10.79 -12.94 -2.84
CA PHE A 263 -10.22 -12.03 -3.83
C PHE A 263 -8.76 -11.76 -3.48
N LEU A 264 -7.89 -11.77 -4.49
CA LEU A 264 -6.48 -11.43 -4.38
C LEU A 264 -6.19 -10.23 -5.26
N VAL A 265 -5.90 -9.10 -4.63
CA VAL A 265 -5.60 -7.83 -5.32
C VAL A 265 -4.10 -7.65 -5.37
N ILE A 266 -3.54 -7.70 -6.57
CA ILE A 266 -2.11 -7.58 -6.83
C ILE A 266 -1.84 -6.22 -7.45
N PHE A 267 -0.99 -5.41 -6.81
CA PHE A 267 -0.67 -4.06 -7.27
C PHE A 267 0.75 -3.67 -6.91
N ASN A 268 1.24 -2.63 -7.59
CA ASN A 268 2.58 -2.10 -7.36
C ASN A 268 2.53 -0.74 -6.64
N LEU A 269 3.37 -0.57 -5.63
CA LEU A 269 3.64 0.72 -5.01
C LEU A 269 5.02 1.22 -5.43
N LYS A 270 5.12 2.50 -5.77
CA LYS A 270 6.34 3.10 -6.31
C LYS A 270 6.91 4.12 -5.36
N THR A 271 8.15 3.92 -4.93
CA THR A 271 8.97 4.99 -4.33
C THR A 271 9.87 5.59 -5.39
N LYS A 272 10.74 6.55 -5.00
CA LYS A 272 11.78 7.07 -5.90
C LYS A 272 12.84 6.03 -6.24
N SER A 273 12.97 4.99 -5.41
CA SER A 273 14.02 3.98 -5.51
C SER A 273 13.57 2.74 -6.26
N ILE A 274 12.36 2.25 -5.98
CA ILE A 274 11.91 0.96 -6.51
C ILE A 274 10.38 0.88 -6.60
N SER A 275 9.91 -0.04 -7.46
CA SER A 275 8.53 -0.49 -7.50
C SER A 275 8.43 -1.84 -6.79
N ARG A 276 7.53 -1.96 -5.81
CA ARG A 276 7.29 -3.20 -5.06
C ARG A 276 5.88 -3.72 -5.31
N GLN A 277 5.77 -5.02 -5.57
CA GLN A 277 4.48 -5.70 -5.70
C GLN A 277 3.94 -6.07 -4.32
N PHE A 278 2.63 -5.91 -4.15
CA PHE A 278 1.86 -6.33 -2.99
C PHE A 278 0.68 -7.17 -3.46
N ALA A 279 0.38 -8.23 -2.72
CA ALA A 279 -0.75 -9.12 -2.98
C ALA A 279 -1.59 -9.22 -1.71
N ILE A 280 -2.76 -8.61 -1.73
CA ILE A 280 -3.63 -8.43 -0.56
C ILE A 280 -4.91 -9.24 -0.75
N VAL A 281 -5.29 -9.96 0.30
CA VAL A 281 -6.47 -10.82 0.34
C VAL A 281 -7.68 -10.04 0.85
N LEU A 282 -8.79 -10.11 0.12
CA LEU A 282 -10.09 -9.59 0.51
C LEU A 282 -11.12 -10.73 0.53
N PRO A 283 -12.04 -10.77 1.51
CA PRO A 283 -13.01 -11.84 1.65
C PRO A 283 -14.03 -11.83 0.51
N GLY A 284 -14.44 -13.03 0.09
CA GLY A 284 -15.55 -13.21 -0.83
C GLY A 284 -16.94 -13.09 -0.18
N PRO A 285 -17.99 -13.10 -1.02
CA PRO A 285 -19.38 -13.03 -0.57
C PRO A 285 -19.90 -14.31 0.10
N SER A 286 -19.27 -15.46 -0.14
CA SER A 286 -19.60 -16.72 0.53
C SER A 286 -18.46 -17.17 1.43
N LYS A 287 -18.67 -18.27 2.16
CA LYS A 287 -17.57 -18.97 2.86
C LYS A 287 -16.38 -19.20 1.92
N PRO A 288 -15.13 -19.07 2.42
CA PRO A 288 -14.75 -18.86 3.82
C PRO A 288 -14.94 -17.42 4.30
N SER A 289 -15.16 -16.46 3.41
CA SER A 289 -15.34 -15.04 3.75
C SER A 289 -14.19 -14.54 4.64
N VAL A 290 -14.49 -13.91 5.79
CA VAL A 290 -13.48 -13.38 6.73
C VAL A 290 -12.61 -14.46 7.37
N ASP A 291 -13.03 -15.72 7.39
CA ASP A 291 -12.25 -16.83 7.98
C ASP A 291 -10.98 -17.13 7.18
N VAL A 292 -10.87 -16.62 5.95
CA VAL A 292 -9.64 -16.71 5.14
C VAL A 292 -8.42 -16.15 5.87
N TYR A 293 -8.59 -15.10 6.67
CA TYR A 293 -7.49 -14.48 7.41
C TYR A 293 -6.94 -15.39 8.50
N LYS A 294 -7.82 -16.15 9.15
CA LYS A 294 -7.41 -17.16 10.12
C LYS A 294 -6.59 -18.26 9.44
N PHE A 295 -7.04 -18.72 8.27
CA PHE A 295 -6.31 -19.72 7.49
C PHE A 295 -4.90 -19.23 7.12
N ILE A 296 -4.78 -17.99 6.62
CA ILE A 296 -3.49 -17.37 6.26
C ILE A 296 -2.55 -17.31 7.47
N GLU A 297 -3.05 -16.86 8.62
CA GLU A 297 -2.26 -16.75 9.85
C GLU A 297 -1.78 -18.11 10.34
N GLU A 298 -2.65 -19.13 10.31
CA GLU A 298 -2.36 -20.47 10.82
C GLU A 298 -1.52 -21.35 9.87
N HIS A 299 -1.55 -21.09 8.56
CA HIS A 299 -0.97 -22.02 7.56
C HIS A 299 0.04 -21.38 6.62
N LEU A 300 -0.09 -20.09 6.28
CA LEU A 300 0.83 -19.42 5.37
C LEU A 300 1.93 -18.62 6.11
N CYS A 301 1.71 -18.32 7.38
CA CYS A 301 2.63 -17.51 8.21
C CYS A 301 3.29 -18.30 9.34
N VAL A 302 3.33 -19.62 9.23
CA VAL A 302 3.94 -20.51 10.21
C VAL A 302 5.34 -20.97 9.78
N GLY A 303 6.24 -21.13 10.75
CA GLY A 303 7.60 -21.62 10.54
C GLY A 303 8.62 -20.53 10.17
N ASP A 304 9.73 -20.95 9.56
CA ASP A 304 10.84 -20.07 9.12
C ASP A 304 10.63 -19.45 7.72
N GLY A 305 9.45 -19.66 7.14
CA GLY A 305 9.10 -19.19 5.78
C GLY A 305 9.60 -20.10 4.65
N SER A 306 10.08 -21.31 4.94
CA SER A 306 10.48 -22.30 3.92
C SER A 306 9.33 -23.14 3.34
N GLY A 307 8.15 -23.09 3.96
CA GLY A 307 6.97 -23.84 3.51
C GLY A 307 6.38 -23.27 2.22
N SER A 308 6.17 -24.12 1.22
CA SER A 308 5.40 -23.80 0.02
C SER A 308 3.95 -24.22 0.20
N PHE A 309 3.01 -23.33 -0.14
CA PHE A 309 1.59 -23.64 -0.18
C PHE A 309 1.08 -23.38 -1.59
N ASP A 310 0.56 -24.43 -2.23
CA ASP A 310 0.03 -24.33 -3.60
C ASP A 310 -1.42 -23.87 -3.56
N PHE A 311 -1.73 -22.86 -4.38
CA PHE A 311 -3.08 -22.36 -4.56
C PHE A 311 -3.28 -21.91 -6.01
N MET A 312 -4.53 -21.98 -6.47
CA MET A 312 -4.90 -21.63 -7.84
C MET A 312 -5.50 -20.23 -7.87
N VAL A 313 -5.07 -19.43 -8.84
CA VAL A 313 -5.48 -18.03 -8.99
C VAL A 313 -6.08 -17.79 -10.37
N GLU A 314 -7.27 -17.22 -10.40
CA GLU A 314 -7.98 -16.86 -11.63
C GLU A 314 -8.08 -15.34 -11.77
N HIS A 315 -7.61 -14.80 -12.89
CA HIS A 315 -7.63 -13.36 -13.13
C HIS A 315 -9.03 -12.88 -13.55
N ILE A 316 -9.52 -11.79 -12.93
CA ILE A 316 -10.72 -11.10 -13.39
C ILE A 316 -10.35 -10.21 -14.57
N PRO A 317 -10.99 -10.36 -15.75
CA PRO A 317 -10.67 -9.55 -16.93
C PRO A 317 -10.77 -8.05 -16.65
N GLN A 318 -9.78 -7.28 -17.09
CA GLN A 318 -9.78 -5.82 -16.97
C GLN A 318 -10.68 -5.17 -18.03
N ILE A 319 -11.99 -5.22 -17.80
CA ILE A 319 -13.00 -4.50 -18.59
C ILE A 319 -13.63 -3.38 -17.76
N ASP A 320 -14.40 -2.50 -18.40
CA ASP A 320 -15.08 -1.42 -17.69
C ASP A 320 -16.40 -1.92 -17.07
N HIS A 321 -16.30 -2.48 -15.86
CA HIS A 321 -17.47 -3.04 -15.16
C HIS A 321 -18.48 -1.98 -14.69
N LEU A 322 -18.11 -0.70 -14.73
CA LEU A 322 -18.93 0.40 -14.22
C LEU A 322 -19.88 0.98 -15.27
N LYS A 323 -19.62 0.77 -16.57
CA LYS A 323 -20.37 1.40 -17.67
C LYS A 323 -21.47 0.53 -18.27
N THR A 324 -21.53 -0.73 -17.90
CA THR A 324 -22.43 -1.71 -18.53
C THR A 324 -23.25 -2.38 -17.44
N LYS A 325 -24.58 -2.33 -17.59
CA LYS A 325 -25.52 -2.83 -16.59
C LYS A 325 -25.34 -4.33 -16.31
N GLU A 326 -25.08 -5.11 -17.36
CA GLU A 326 -24.83 -6.55 -17.29
C GLU A 326 -23.58 -6.87 -16.45
N TYR A 327 -22.69 -5.90 -16.26
CA TYR A 327 -21.47 -6.05 -15.47
C TYR A 327 -21.59 -5.53 -14.05
N ALA A 328 -22.74 -4.98 -13.64
CA ALA A 328 -22.96 -4.45 -12.29
C ALA A 328 -22.67 -5.47 -11.18
N TYR A 329 -22.84 -6.76 -11.47
CA TYR A 329 -22.60 -7.89 -10.56
C TYR A 329 -21.37 -8.74 -10.93
N SER A 330 -20.42 -8.18 -11.70
CA SER A 330 -19.25 -8.94 -12.19
C SER A 330 -18.47 -9.63 -11.07
N SER A 331 -18.29 -8.97 -9.94
CA SER A 331 -17.62 -9.55 -8.76
C SER A 331 -18.25 -10.88 -8.33
N TYR A 332 -19.59 -10.93 -8.24
CA TYR A 332 -20.35 -12.13 -7.88
C TYR A 332 -20.33 -13.18 -8.99
N ILE A 333 -20.44 -12.77 -10.26
CA ILE A 333 -20.43 -13.69 -11.40
C ILE A 333 -19.10 -14.44 -11.48
N PHE A 334 -17.97 -13.71 -11.38
CA PHE A 334 -16.65 -14.35 -11.38
C PHE A 334 -16.41 -15.17 -10.12
N TRP A 335 -16.87 -14.69 -8.97
CA TRP A 335 -16.81 -15.45 -7.72
C TRP A 335 -17.51 -16.80 -7.86
N GLN A 336 -18.79 -16.81 -8.23
CA GLN A 336 -19.56 -18.04 -8.41
C GLN A 336 -18.92 -18.96 -9.44
N ARG A 337 -18.42 -18.42 -10.55
CA ARG A 337 -17.77 -19.21 -11.59
C ARG A 337 -16.50 -19.90 -11.10
N TYR A 338 -15.60 -19.18 -10.44
CA TYR A 338 -14.26 -19.68 -10.10
C TYR A 338 -14.23 -20.43 -8.76
N THR A 339 -15.23 -20.26 -7.91
CA THR A 339 -15.36 -20.98 -6.64
C THR A 339 -16.36 -22.12 -6.68
N HIS A 340 -17.01 -22.36 -7.83
CA HIS A 340 -17.94 -23.48 -8.00
C HIS A 340 -17.24 -24.82 -7.71
N PRO A 341 -17.88 -25.77 -7.00
CA PRO A 341 -17.27 -27.07 -6.71
C PRO A 341 -16.78 -27.83 -7.95
N ASP A 342 -17.50 -27.71 -9.06
CA ASP A 342 -17.15 -28.34 -10.34
C ASP A 342 -16.16 -27.53 -11.20
N TYR A 343 -15.71 -26.36 -10.72
CA TYR A 343 -14.77 -25.53 -11.46
C TYR A 343 -13.43 -26.26 -11.59
N LYS A 344 -12.97 -26.41 -12.84
CA LYS A 344 -11.63 -26.92 -13.16
C LYS A 344 -10.79 -25.76 -13.67
N PRO A 345 -9.76 -25.32 -12.92
CA PRO A 345 -8.85 -24.26 -13.35
C PRO A 345 -8.24 -24.59 -14.71
N ASN A 346 -8.05 -23.56 -15.53
CA ASN A 346 -7.44 -23.76 -16.84
C ASN A 346 -5.92 -23.85 -16.68
N LEU A 347 -5.39 -25.08 -16.60
CA LEU A 347 -3.96 -25.35 -16.41
C LEU A 347 -3.08 -25.01 -17.63
N LYS A 348 -3.66 -24.56 -18.74
CA LYS A 348 -2.89 -24.19 -19.93
C LYS A 348 -2.42 -22.74 -19.81
N PRO A 349 -1.11 -22.45 -19.90
CA PRO A 349 -0.65 -21.08 -20.04
C PRO A 349 -1.31 -20.47 -21.27
N LYS A 350 -1.95 -19.31 -21.10
CA LYS A 350 -2.38 -18.49 -22.23
C LYS A 350 -1.10 -17.95 -22.86
N GLU A 351 -0.79 -18.44 -24.06
CA GLU A 351 0.32 -17.97 -24.91
C GLU A 351 0.22 -16.48 -25.24
#